data_AF-A0A0Q9AK23-F1
#
_entry.id   AF-A0A0Q9AK23-F1
#
_cell.length_a   1.000
_cell.length_b   1.000
_cell.length_c   1.000
_cell.angle_alpha   90.00
_cell.angle_beta   90.00
_cell.angle_gamma   90.00
#
_symmetry.space_group_name_H-M   'P 1'
#
loop_
_entity.id
_entity.type
_entity.pdbx_description
1 polymer ?
#
loop_
_entity_poly.entity_id
_entity_poly.type
_entity_poly.pdbx_seq_one_letter_code
_entity_poly.pdbx_strand_id
1 'polypeptide(L)' 'MSRPSIAEVSALIADLSALRQNPNRTSAEYAALMNRKADLLERIAARTPGDADAAEVARLARERADSLKFAN' A
#
# COMPACT_ATOMS: atom_id res chain seq x y z
N MET A 1 -12.46 11.75 -1.24
CA MET A 1 -11.23 11.07 -0.78
C MET A 1 -10.66 11.79 0.45
N SER A 2 -10.76 11.18 1.63
CA SER A 2 -10.26 11.77 2.89
C SER A 2 -8.74 11.82 2.93
N ARG A 3 -8.17 12.84 3.59
CA ARG A 3 -6.72 12.95 3.80
C ARG A 3 -6.28 11.75 4.63
N PRO A 4 -5.28 10.97 4.19
CA PRO A 4 -4.73 9.94 5.04
C PRO A 4 -4.15 10.57 6.31
N SER A 5 -4.55 10.03 7.45
CA SER A 5 -4.06 10.44 8.75
C SER A 5 -2.64 9.90 8.97
N ILE A 6 -1.86 10.59 9.80
CA ILE A 6 -0.55 10.09 10.25
C ILE A 6 -0.71 8.71 10.92
N ALA A 7 -1.80 8.49 11.65
CA ALA A 7 -2.09 7.20 12.27
C ALA A 7 -2.25 6.07 11.23
N GLU A 8 -2.94 6.29 10.11
CA GLU A 8 -3.05 5.31 9.02
C GLU A 8 -1.68 5.01 8.39
N VAL A 9 -0.84 6.03 8.20
CA VAL A 9 0.52 5.85 7.65
C VAL A 9 1.38 5.06 8.64
N SER A 10 1.35 5.40 9.93
CA SER A 10 2.09 4.69 10.98
C SER A 10 1.63 3.25 11.13
N ALA A 11 0.32 2.99 11.07
CA ALA A 11 -0.23 1.63 11.11
C ALA A 11 0.28 0.80 9.93
N LEU A 12 0.29 1.36 8.70
CA LEU A 12 0.83 0.68 7.53
C LEU A 12 2.32 0.34 7.69
N ILE A 13 3.13 1.27 8.23
CA ILE A 13 4.56 1.04 8.48
C ILE A 13 4.76 -0.08 9.50
N ALA A 14 3.96 -0.11 10.57
CA ALA A 14 3.99 -1.17 11.56
C ALA A 14 3.62 -2.54 10.94
N ASP A 15 2.58 -2.58 10.11
CA ASP A 15 2.16 -3.80 9.41
C ASP A 15 3.21 -4.33 8.43
N LEU A 16 3.95 -3.44 7.77
CA LEU A 16 5.08 -3.79 6.89
C LEU A 16 6.28 -4.31 7.69
N SER A 17 6.57 -3.71 8.84
CA SER A 17 7.61 -4.19 9.75
C SER A 17 7.27 -5.58 10.30
N ALA A 18 6.01 -5.79 10.69
CA ALA A 18 5.50 -7.06 11.17
C ALA A 18 5.56 -8.15 10.07
N LEU A 19 5.21 -7.80 8.82
CA LEU A 19 5.36 -8.70 7.68
C LEU A 19 6.82 -9.16 7.51
N ARG A 20 7.79 -8.24 7.61
CA ARG A 20 9.22 -8.56 7.47
C ARG A 20 9.71 -9.49 8.59
N GLN A 21 9.14 -9.36 9.78
CA GLN A 21 9.54 -10.15 10.95
C GLN A 21 8.84 -11.51 11.03
N ASN A 22 7.68 -11.66 10.41
CA ASN A 22 6.88 -12.88 10.47
C ASN A 22 6.65 -13.47 9.07
N PRO A 23 7.47 -14.46 8.65
CA PRO A 23 7.34 -15.10 7.35
C PRO A 23 6.12 -16.03 7.24
N ASN A 24 5.37 -16.29 8.32
CA ASN A 24 4.19 -17.15 8.32
C ASN A 24 2.88 -16.43 7.94
N ARG A 25 2.92 -15.20 7.44
CA ARG A 25 1.71 -14.56 6.89
C ARG A 25 1.24 -15.30 5.64
N THR A 26 -0.06 -15.51 5.56
CA THR A 26 -0.69 -16.13 4.39
C THR A 26 -0.59 -15.20 3.18
N SER A 27 -0.60 -15.77 1.98
CA SER A 27 -0.67 -15.01 0.72
C SER A 27 -1.85 -14.02 0.71
N ALA A 28 -2.97 -14.39 1.34
CA ALA A 28 -4.15 -13.54 1.47
C ALA A 28 -3.90 -12.30 2.37
N GLU A 29 -3.25 -12.46 3.51
CA GLU A 29 -2.89 -11.34 4.40
C GLU A 29 -1.87 -10.40 3.74
N TYR A 30 -0.91 -10.96 3.00
CA TYR A 30 0.04 -10.18 2.23
C TYR A 30 -0.66 -9.38 1.11
N ALA A 31 -1.56 -10.01 0.35
CA ALA A 31 -2.34 -9.35 -0.69
C ALA A 31 -3.23 -8.23 -0.11
N ALA A 32 -3.87 -8.47 1.04
CA ALA A 32 -4.67 -7.46 1.74
C ALA A 32 -3.82 -6.24 2.18
N LEU A 33 -2.61 -6.49 2.69
CA LEU A 33 -1.69 -5.43 3.08
C LEU A 33 -1.20 -4.61 1.87
N MET A 34 -0.86 -5.28 0.75
CA MET A 34 -0.44 -4.58 -0.46
C MET A 34 -1.58 -3.77 -1.09
N ASN A 35 -2.83 -4.25 -1.02
CA ASN A 35 -3.99 -3.44 -1.42
C ASN A 35 -4.14 -2.18 -0.55
N ARG A 36 -4.07 -2.30 0.78
CA ARG A 36 -4.10 -1.13 1.67
C ARG A 36 -2.96 -0.15 1.39
N LYS A 37 -1.77 -0.65 1.08
CA LYS A 37 -0.62 0.19 0.68
C LYS A 37 -0.92 0.96 -0.60
N ALA A 38 -1.45 0.30 -1.63
CA ALA A 38 -1.80 0.95 -2.90
C ALA A 38 -2.86 2.04 -2.69
N ASP A 39 -3.95 1.72 -1.98
CA ASP A 39 -5.02 2.68 -1.70
C ASP A 39 -4.52 3.90 -0.91
N LEU A 40 -3.56 3.71 0.00
CA LEU A 40 -2.95 4.81 0.73
C LEU A 40 -2.11 5.71 -0.17
N LEU A 41 -1.25 5.12 -1.00
CA LEU A 41 -0.37 5.86 -1.90
C LEU A 41 -1.14 6.61 -2.98
N GLU A 42 -2.21 6.04 -3.52
CA GLU A 42 -3.10 6.75 -4.45
C GLU A 42 -3.77 7.96 -3.81
N ARG A 43 -4.22 7.85 -2.56
CA ARG A 43 -4.78 8.99 -1.82
C ARG A 43 -3.75 10.07 -1.55
N ILE A 44 -2.48 9.71 -1.36
CA ILE A 44 -1.37 10.65 -1.21
C ILE A 44 -1.10 11.34 -2.55
N ALA A 45 -0.93 10.58 -3.63
CA ALA A 45 -0.68 11.11 -4.98
C ALA A 45 -1.80 12.05 -5.45
N ALA A 46 -3.07 11.69 -5.21
CA ALA A 46 -4.22 12.53 -5.54
C ALA A 46 -4.22 13.88 -4.79
N ARG A 47 -3.47 14.00 -3.69
CA ARG A 47 -3.33 15.23 -2.89
C ARG A 47 -2.06 16.01 -3.16
N THR A 48 -1.13 15.46 -3.94
CA THR A 48 0.08 16.15 -4.38
C THR A 48 0.07 16.27 -5.91
N PRO A 49 -0.89 17.03 -6.50
CA PRO A 49 -0.95 17.20 -7.94
C PRO A 49 0.34 17.85 -8.45
N GLY A 50 0.98 17.22 -9.44
CA GLY A 50 2.27 17.65 -9.99
C GLY A 50 3.48 16.88 -9.46
N ASP A 51 3.31 16.05 -8.43
CA ASP A 51 4.34 15.12 -7.97
C ASP A 51 4.27 13.82 -8.78
N ALA A 52 5.07 13.79 -9.86
CA ALA A 52 5.16 12.63 -10.75
C ALA A 52 5.68 11.38 -10.04
N ASP A 53 6.56 11.56 -9.04
CA ASP A 53 7.12 10.45 -8.28
C ASP A 53 6.04 9.82 -7.38
N ALA A 54 5.23 10.64 -6.71
CA ALA A 54 4.11 10.13 -5.91
C ALA A 54 3.09 9.38 -6.78
N ALA A 55 2.79 9.90 -7.97
CA ALA A 55 1.90 9.22 -8.92
C ALA A 55 2.46 7.87 -9.39
N GLU A 56 3.76 7.82 -9.71
CA GLU A 56 4.41 6.58 -10.16
C GLU A 56 4.49 5.54 -9.04
N VAL A 57 4.85 5.96 -7.82
CA VAL A 57 4.89 5.09 -6.65
C VAL A 57 3.50 4.51 -6.34
N ALA A 58 2.43 5.30 -6.49
CA ALA A 58 1.06 4.82 -6.35
C ALA A 58 0.70 3.78 -7.42
N ARG A 59 1.06 4.05 -8.69
CA ARG A 59 0.83 3.14 -9.82
C ARG A 59 1.52 1.79 -9.61
N LEU A 60 2.81 1.80 -9.28
CA LEU A 60 3.59 0.59 -9.01
C LEU A 60 3.02 -0.20 -7.82
N ALA A 61 2.55 0.48 -6.78
CA ALA A 61 1.92 -0.17 -5.64
C ALA A 61 0.60 -0.86 -6.03
N ARG A 62 -0.20 -0.24 -6.91
CA ARG A 62 -1.43 -0.85 -7.43
C ARG A 62 -1.14 -2.07 -8.29
N GLU A 63 -0.20 -1.97 -9.23
CA GLU A 63 0.21 -3.11 -10.06
C GLU A 63 0.69 -4.29 -9.22
N ARG A 64 1.47 -4.01 -8.16
CA ARG A 64 1.89 -5.04 -7.21
C ARG A 64 0.68 -5.67 -6.52
N ALA A 65 -0.26 -4.87 -6.02
CA ALA A 65 -1.46 -5.38 -5.36
C ALA A 65 -2.33 -6.23 -6.29
N ASP A 66 -2.47 -5.82 -7.54
CA ASP A 66 -3.27 -6.56 -8.53
C ASP A 66 -2.57 -7.85 -8.96
N SER A 67 -1.25 -7.85 -9.16
CA SER A 67 -0.50 -9.07 -9.44
C SER A 67 -0.68 -10.14 -8.36
N LEU A 68 -0.90 -9.74 -7.11
CA LEU A 68 -1.15 -10.64 -5.99
C LEU A 68 -2.59 -11.15 -5.92
N LYS A 69 -3.56 -10.41 -6.48
CA LYS A 69 -4.94 -10.89 -6.64
C LYS A 69 -5.05 -11.99 -7.68
N PHE A 70 -4.25 -11.92 -8.75
CA PHE A 70 -4.25 -12.92 -9.82
C PHE A 70 -3.33 -14.12 -9.56
N ALA A 71 -2.48 -14.06 -8.53
CA ALA A 71 -1.57 -15.14 -8.14
C ALA A 71 -2.16 -16.13 -7.13
N ASN A 72 -3.43 -15.98 -6.76
CA ASN A 72 -4.08 -16.71 -5.67
C ASN A 72 -5.35 -17.42 -6.13
#